data_AF-A0AA39FZ93-F1
#
_entry.id   AF-A0AA39FZ93-F1
#
_cell.length_a   1.000
_cell.length_b   1.000
_cell.length_c   1.000
_cell.angle_alpha   90.00
_cell.angle_beta   90.00
_cell.angle_gamma   90.00
#
_symmetry.space_group_name_H-M   'P 1'
#
loop_
_entity.id
_entity.type
_entity.pdbx_description
1 polymer ?
#
loop_
_entity_poly.entity_id
_entity_poly.type
_entity_poly.pdbx_seq_one_letter_code
_entity_poly.pdbx_strand_id
1 'polypeptide(L)'
;MKDCCVCLANDSRYKCPICKQNYCSAACCKAHKTVGCEPSRVENVEDVEPQKIVKYDFPTEDTVPLEKLQLLRYSDDVKECLNNPHVRDIIRGILHHSDPTSAIASAMTEPIFVELADACLKVVEPPDDEKPC
;
A
#
# COMPACT_ATOMS: atom_id res chain seq x y z
N MET A 1 17.90 -23.10 7.50
CA MET A 1 18.78 -23.23 6.31
C MET A 1 17.87 -23.34 5.09
N LYS A 2 18.34 -22.94 3.91
CA LYS A 2 17.52 -22.97 2.69
C LYS A 2 18.08 -24.05 1.76
N ASP A 3 17.20 -24.77 1.07
CA ASP A 3 17.61 -25.84 0.16
C ASP A 3 18.08 -25.30 -1.18
N CYS A 4 19.02 -26.00 -1.81
CA CYS A 4 19.43 -25.70 -3.17
C CYS A 4 18.31 -26.06 -4.16
N CYS A 5 17.93 -25.12 -5.04
CA CYS A 5 16.91 -25.33 -6.07
C CYS A 5 17.27 -26.36 -7.16
N VAL A 6 18.48 -26.92 -7.14
CA VAL A 6 18.95 -27.90 -8.14
C VAL A 6 19.13 -29.29 -7.53
N CYS A 7 19.88 -29.39 -6.41
CA CYS A 7 20.20 -30.68 -5.79
C CYS A 7 19.47 -30.94 -4.48
N LEU A 8 18.63 -29.99 -4.01
CA LEU A 8 17.86 -30.07 -2.76
C LEU A 8 18.71 -30.29 -1.49
N ALA A 9 20.02 -30.05 -1.57
CA ALA A 9 20.88 -30.06 -0.41
C ALA A 9 20.59 -28.85 0.49
N ASN A 10 20.48 -29.08 1.79
CA ASN A 10 20.19 -28.06 2.81
C ASN A 10 21.44 -27.25 3.22
N ASP A 11 22.25 -26.88 2.24
CA ASP A 11 23.54 -26.19 2.42
C ASP A 11 23.69 -24.97 1.48
N SER A 12 22.58 -24.40 1.01
CA SER A 12 22.65 -23.27 0.07
C SER A 12 23.35 -22.06 0.69
N ARG A 13 24.45 -21.63 0.06
CA ARG A 13 25.27 -20.48 0.49
C ARG A 13 25.04 -19.23 -0.35
N TYR A 14 24.39 -19.39 -1.51
CA TYR A 14 24.28 -18.33 -2.50
C TYR A 14 22.84 -18.17 -3.00
N LYS A 15 22.55 -17.00 -3.60
CA LYS A 15 21.26 -16.67 -4.23
C LYS A 15 21.48 -16.20 -5.67
N CYS A 16 20.58 -16.58 -6.56
CA CYS A 16 20.59 -16.11 -7.95
C CYS A 16 20.12 -14.64 -8.03
N PRO A 17 20.82 -13.74 -8.75
CA PRO A 17 20.40 -12.34 -8.86
C PRO A 17 19.13 -12.13 -9.70
N ILE A 18 18.73 -13.12 -10.52
CA ILE A 18 17.60 -13.01 -11.46
C ILE A 18 16.31 -13.50 -10.79
N CYS A 19 16.32 -14.72 -10.24
CA CYS A 19 15.14 -15.38 -9.69
C CYS A 19 15.12 -15.45 -8.16
N LYS A 20 16.18 -14.97 -7.48
CA LYS A 20 16.37 -15.05 -6.01
C LYS A 20 16.38 -16.47 -5.41
N GLN A 21 16.33 -17.53 -6.23
CA GLN A 21 16.43 -18.93 -5.79
C GLN A 21 17.80 -19.25 -5.18
N ASN A 22 17.77 -20.11 -4.17
CA ASN A 22 18.92 -20.53 -3.38
C ASN A 22 19.73 -21.65 -4.07
N TYR A 23 21.06 -21.58 -4.02
CA TYR A 23 21.92 -22.65 -4.53
C TYR A 23 23.18 -22.87 -3.69
N CYS A 24 23.75 -24.07 -3.77
CA CYS A 24 24.93 -24.46 -2.95
C CYS A 24 26.28 -24.18 -3.64
N SER A 25 26.36 -24.22 -4.97
CA SER A 25 27.62 -24.09 -5.72
C SER A 25 27.47 -23.48 -7.12
N ALA A 26 28.60 -23.06 -7.70
CA ALA A 26 28.63 -22.55 -9.08
C ALA A 26 28.13 -23.56 -10.13
N ALA A 27 28.29 -24.87 -9.87
CA ALA A 27 27.74 -25.92 -10.73
C ALA A 27 26.20 -25.90 -10.72
N CYS A 28 25.59 -25.76 -9.53
CA CYS A 28 24.13 -25.61 -9.39
C CYS A 28 23.64 -24.29 -10.00
N CYS A 29 24.42 -23.20 -9.92
CA CYS A 29 24.08 -21.94 -10.59
C CYS A 29 23.98 -22.10 -12.12
N LYS A 30 24.94 -22.81 -12.74
CA LYS A 30 24.93 -23.06 -14.18
C LYS A 30 23.77 -23.96 -14.59
N ALA A 31 23.54 -25.06 -13.86
CA ALA A 31 22.43 -25.96 -14.10
C ALA A 31 21.06 -25.23 -13.98
N HIS A 32 20.91 -24.39 -12.97
CA HIS A 32 19.71 -23.56 -12.80
C HIS A 32 19.49 -22.61 -13.99
N LYS A 33 20.55 -21.96 -14.49
CA LYS A 33 20.47 -21.07 -15.67
C LYS A 33 20.08 -21.82 -16.95
N THR A 34 20.53 -23.07 -17.11
CA THR A 34 20.19 -23.89 -18.29
C THR A 34 18.78 -24.48 -18.24
N VAL A 35 18.23 -24.73 -17.05
CA VAL A 35 16.88 -25.30 -16.89
C VAL A 35 15.77 -24.26 -17.07
N GLY A 36 16.10 -22.97 -17.01
CA GLY A 36 15.14 -21.88 -17.16
C GLY A 36 15.15 -21.01 -15.91
N CYS A 37 16.05 -20.02 -15.90
CA CYS A 37 16.09 -18.99 -14.86
C CYS A 37 15.14 -17.86 -15.26
N GLU A 38 13.90 -17.93 -14.78
CA GLU A 38 12.95 -16.85 -14.98
C GLU A 38 13.11 -15.78 -13.89
N PRO A 39 13.05 -14.48 -14.23
CA PRO A 39 13.00 -13.44 -13.23
C PRO A 39 11.82 -13.74 -12.32
N SER A 40 12.08 -13.76 -11.01
CA SER A 40 11.00 -13.95 -10.04
C SER A 40 10.04 -12.82 -10.35
N ARG A 41 8.87 -13.14 -10.92
CA ARG A 41 7.76 -12.20 -10.94
C ARG A 41 7.63 -11.83 -9.50
N VAL A 42 7.99 -10.60 -9.20
CA VAL A 42 7.61 -9.97 -7.97
C VAL A 42 6.10 -9.88 -8.13
N GLU A 43 5.40 -10.97 -7.82
CA GLU A 43 4.22 -10.77 -7.01
C GLU A 43 4.76 -9.87 -5.92
N ASN A 44 4.28 -8.62 -5.95
CA ASN A 44 4.21 -7.85 -4.74
C ASN A 44 3.41 -8.75 -3.78
N VAL A 45 4.10 -9.69 -3.14
CA VAL A 45 3.96 -9.88 -1.71
C VAL A 45 4.24 -8.48 -1.18
N GLU A 46 3.20 -7.64 -1.21
CA GLU A 46 2.49 -7.28 0.00
C GLU A 46 3.12 -8.05 1.18
N ASP A 47 4.32 -7.61 1.59
CA ASP A 47 4.73 -7.56 2.97
C ASP A 47 3.74 -6.61 3.65
N VAL A 48 2.49 -7.04 3.65
CA VAL A 48 1.47 -6.57 4.55
C VAL A 48 1.81 -7.37 5.79
N GLU A 49 2.79 -6.85 6.53
CA GLU A 49 2.84 -6.96 7.98
C GLU A 49 1.39 -7.06 8.46
N PRO A 50 0.99 -8.09 9.25
CA PRO A 50 -0.40 -8.40 9.51
C PRO A 50 -1.11 -7.11 9.85
N GLN A 51 -1.93 -6.60 8.92
CA GLN A 51 -2.57 -5.31 9.04
C GLN A 51 -3.27 -5.35 10.38
N LYS A 52 -2.73 -4.63 11.37
CA LYS A 52 -3.45 -4.38 12.61
C LYS A 52 -4.80 -3.89 12.14
N ILE A 53 -5.86 -4.65 12.41
CA ILE A 53 -7.21 -4.22 12.11
C ILE A 53 -7.34 -2.89 12.85
N VAL A 54 -7.30 -1.78 12.11
CA VAL A 54 -7.36 -0.44 12.66
C VAL A 54 -8.79 -0.24 13.11
N LYS A 55 -9.12 -0.72 14.31
CA LYS A 55 -10.42 -0.47 14.92
C LYS A 55 -10.41 0.95 15.46
N TYR A 56 -11.49 1.68 15.18
CA TYR A 56 -11.72 2.95 15.86
C TYR A 56 -11.94 2.67 17.34
N ASP A 57 -11.13 3.30 18.19
CA ASP A 57 -11.29 3.18 19.64
C ASP A 57 -12.58 3.86 20.12
N PHE A 58 -13.01 4.92 19.42
CA PHE A 58 -14.19 5.72 19.74
C PHE A 58 -14.93 6.14 18.45
N PRO A 59 -15.65 5.21 17.78
CA PRO A 59 -16.42 5.56 16.59
C PRO A 59 -17.62 6.46 16.93
N THR A 60 -17.78 7.52 16.16
CA THR A 60 -18.92 8.45 16.19
C THR A 60 -19.76 8.32 14.93
N GLU A 61 -20.90 9.03 14.87
CA GLU A 61 -21.76 9.06 13.67
C GLU A 61 -21.00 9.58 12.43
N ASP A 62 -20.06 10.51 12.62
CA ASP A 62 -19.21 11.06 11.55
C ASP A 62 -18.01 10.15 11.19
N THR A 63 -17.82 9.02 11.87
CA THR A 63 -16.69 8.13 11.62
C THR A 63 -16.98 7.24 10.42
N VAL A 64 -16.19 7.38 9.34
CA VAL A 64 -16.32 6.56 8.13
C VAL A 64 -15.95 5.09 8.43
N PRO A 65 -16.82 4.11 8.12
CA PRO A 65 -16.50 2.70 8.26
C PRO A 65 -15.28 2.27 7.41
N LEU A 66 -14.49 1.32 7.92
CA LEU A 66 -13.28 0.85 7.23
C LEU A 66 -13.59 0.25 5.86
N GLU A 67 -14.71 -0.44 5.73
CA GLU A 67 -15.17 -1.05 4.48
C GLU A 67 -15.41 0.03 3.41
N LYS A 68 -15.95 1.19 3.82
CA LYS A 68 -16.11 2.33 2.91
C LYS A 68 -14.78 2.99 2.58
N LEU A 69 -13.87 3.11 3.55
CA LEU A 69 -12.52 3.63 3.28
C LEU A 69 -11.73 2.77 2.30
N GLN A 70 -11.93 1.45 2.29
CA GLN A 70 -11.31 0.55 1.31
C GLN A 70 -11.75 0.85 -0.13
N LEU A 71 -12.93 1.44 -0.34
CA LEU A 71 -13.41 1.81 -1.68
C LEU A 71 -12.53 2.90 -2.33
N LEU A 72 -11.87 3.73 -1.52
CA LEU A 72 -10.93 4.75 -1.99
C LEU A 72 -9.78 4.15 -2.82
N ARG A 73 -9.40 2.88 -2.57
CA ARG A 73 -8.35 2.17 -3.34
C ARG A 73 -8.72 2.01 -4.82
N TYR A 74 -10.01 1.96 -5.14
CA TYR A 74 -10.49 1.74 -6.50
C TYR A 74 -10.85 3.03 -7.23
N SER A 75 -10.98 4.14 -6.52
CA SER A 75 -11.26 5.45 -7.12
C SER A 75 -10.06 5.98 -7.89
N ASP A 76 -10.22 6.21 -9.19
CA ASP A 76 -9.15 6.77 -10.02
C ASP A 76 -8.93 8.26 -9.74
N ASP A 77 -10.00 9.02 -9.44
CA ASP A 77 -9.93 10.43 -9.04
C ASP A 77 -9.00 10.61 -7.81
N VAL A 78 -9.15 9.74 -6.80
CA VAL A 78 -8.31 9.77 -5.59
C VAL A 78 -6.86 9.41 -5.91
N LYS A 79 -6.61 8.42 -6.76
CA LYS A 79 -5.25 8.06 -7.18
C LYS A 79 -4.58 9.19 -7.96
N GLU A 80 -5.33 9.89 -8.80
CA GLU A 80 -4.84 11.03 -9.57
C GLU A 80 -4.41 12.18 -8.64
N CYS A 81 -5.25 12.52 -7.66
CA CYS A 81 -4.90 13.50 -6.62
C CYS A 81 -3.63 13.10 -5.86
N LEU A 82 -3.47 11.81 -5.52
CA LEU A 82 -2.30 11.29 -4.81
C LEU A 82 -1.02 11.19 -5.66
N ASN A 83 -1.11 11.29 -7.00
CA ASN A 83 0.09 11.39 -7.83
C ASN A 83 0.82 12.72 -7.60
N ASN A 84 0.14 13.74 -7.08
CA ASN A 84 0.76 15.01 -6.74
C ASN A 84 1.58 14.88 -5.43
N PRO A 85 2.91 15.11 -5.46
CA PRO A 85 3.75 15.00 -4.27
C PRO A 85 3.37 16.00 -3.18
N HIS A 86 2.90 17.19 -3.53
CA HIS A 86 2.51 18.22 -2.55
C HIS A 86 1.30 17.78 -1.72
N VAL A 87 0.32 17.12 -2.33
CA VAL A 87 -0.84 16.56 -1.62
C VAL A 87 -0.38 15.52 -0.59
N ARG A 88 0.57 14.65 -0.98
CA ARG A 88 1.14 13.64 -0.06
C ARG A 88 1.91 14.27 1.09
N ASP A 89 2.58 15.38 0.84
CA ASP A 89 3.32 16.12 1.87
C ASP A 89 2.37 16.83 2.83
N ILE A 90 1.26 17.41 2.34
CA ILE A 90 0.20 17.97 3.17
C ILE A 90 -0.41 16.90 4.07
N ILE A 91 -0.80 15.74 3.53
CA ILE A 91 -1.36 14.62 4.32
C ILE A 91 -0.36 14.19 5.39
N ARG A 92 0.92 14.04 5.03
CA ARG A 92 1.97 13.67 5.99
C ARG A 92 2.17 14.75 7.05
N GLY A 93 2.04 16.01 6.69
CA GLY A 93 2.09 17.16 7.59
C GLY A 93 0.96 17.08 8.63
N ILE A 94 -0.27 16.86 8.18
CA ILE A 94 -1.45 16.71 9.05
C ILE A 94 -1.28 15.56 10.05
N LEU A 95 -0.85 14.38 9.57
CA LEU A 95 -0.71 13.19 10.41
C LEU A 95 0.34 13.32 11.52
N HIS A 96 1.37 14.14 11.32
CA HIS A 96 2.42 14.37 12.31
C HIS A 96 2.25 15.70 13.07
N HIS A 97 1.21 16.48 12.77
CA HIS A 97 1.00 17.77 13.42
C HIS A 97 0.52 17.59 14.87
N SER A 98 0.95 18.49 15.76
CA SER A 98 0.53 18.47 17.17
C SER A 98 -0.96 18.78 17.36
N ASP A 99 -1.55 19.52 16.41
CA ASP A 99 -2.98 19.82 16.34
C ASP A 99 -3.53 19.48 14.94
N PRO A 100 -4.01 18.25 14.72
CA PRO A 100 -4.52 17.82 13.42
C PRO A 100 -5.72 18.64 12.95
N THR A 101 -6.56 19.13 13.86
CA THR A 101 -7.76 19.90 13.51
C THR A 101 -7.38 21.23 12.87
N SER A 102 -6.45 21.98 13.48
CA SER A 102 -5.95 23.21 12.85
C SER A 102 -5.18 22.92 11.56
N ALA A 103 -4.42 21.82 11.50
CA ALA A 103 -3.67 21.46 10.30
C ALA A 103 -4.58 21.14 9.11
N ILE A 104 -5.69 20.42 9.35
CA ILE A 104 -6.72 20.18 8.34
C ILE A 104 -7.35 21.49 7.88
N ALA A 105 -7.68 22.40 8.81
CA ALA A 105 -8.26 23.70 8.46
C ALA A 105 -7.32 24.55 7.59
N SER A 106 -6.01 24.53 7.85
CA SER A 106 -5.03 25.17 6.98
C SER A 106 -4.88 24.45 5.64
N ALA A 107 -4.87 23.12 5.62
CA ALA A 107 -4.78 22.37 4.38
C ALA A 107 -5.99 22.61 3.46
N MET A 108 -7.18 22.87 4.01
CA MET A 108 -8.39 23.23 3.26
C MET A 108 -8.29 24.56 2.50
N THR A 109 -7.25 25.38 2.73
CA THR A 109 -7.00 26.57 1.90
C THR A 109 -6.24 26.24 0.61
N GLU A 110 -5.64 25.04 0.53
CA GLU A 110 -4.87 24.59 -0.63
C GLU A 110 -5.78 23.86 -1.63
N PRO A 111 -5.86 24.32 -2.90
CA PRO A 111 -6.81 23.77 -3.87
C PRO A 111 -6.58 22.28 -4.15
N ILE A 112 -5.32 21.84 -4.13
CA ILE A 112 -4.93 20.44 -4.36
C ILE A 112 -5.41 19.50 -3.24
N PHE A 113 -5.60 20.01 -2.03
CA PHE A 113 -6.08 19.23 -0.90
C PHE A 113 -7.62 19.23 -0.84
N VAL A 114 -8.24 20.34 -1.24
CA VAL A 114 -9.71 20.41 -1.43
C VAL A 114 -10.17 19.41 -2.49
N GLU A 115 -9.48 19.35 -3.63
CA GLU A 115 -9.79 18.40 -4.70
C GLU A 115 -9.72 16.94 -4.23
N LEU A 116 -8.71 16.60 -3.42
CA LEU A 116 -8.62 15.29 -2.79
C LEU A 116 -9.79 15.02 -1.83
N ALA A 117 -10.16 16.00 -1.01
CA ALA A 117 -11.24 15.86 -0.05
C ALA A 117 -12.58 15.62 -0.75
N ASP A 118 -12.88 16.39 -1.80
CA ASP A 118 -14.08 16.22 -2.62
C ASP A 118 -14.09 14.84 -3.29
N ALA A 119 -12.96 14.40 -3.84
CA ALA A 119 -12.83 13.07 -4.45
C ALA A 119 -13.05 11.94 -3.42
N CYS A 120 -12.59 12.11 -2.18
CA CYS A 120 -12.84 11.16 -1.10
C CYS A 120 -14.32 11.15 -0.68
N LEU A 121 -14.93 12.33 -0.49
CA LEU A 121 -16.33 12.48 -0.09
C LEU A 121 -17.28 11.85 -1.10
N LYS A 122 -17.03 12.04 -2.40
CA LYS A 122 -17.79 11.40 -3.49
C LYS A 122 -17.84 9.87 -3.40
N VAL A 123 -16.86 9.24 -2.76
CA VAL A 123 -16.80 7.78 -2.59
C VAL A 123 -17.46 7.32 -1.29
N VAL A 124 -17.35 8.11 -0.21
CA VAL A 124 -17.77 7.68 1.14
C VAL A 124 -19.18 8.16 1.52
N GLU A 125 -19.63 9.28 0.97
CA GLU A 125 -20.97 9.82 1.22
C GLU A 125 -22.04 9.00 0.48
N PRO A 126 -23.17 8.70 1.13
CA PRO A 126 -24.31 8.10 0.46
C PRO A 126 -24.93 9.09 -0.55
N PRO A 127 -25.52 8.59 -1.65
CA PRO A 127 -26.28 9.44 -2.57
C PRO A 127 -27.42 10.15 -1.82
N ASP A 128 -27.74 11.38 -2.23
CA ASP A 128 -28.65 12.30 -1.53
C ASP A 128 -30.06 11.73 -1.24
N ASP A 129 -30.47 10.62 -1.89
CA ASP A 129 -31.74 9.93 -1.66
C ASP A 129 -31.87 9.24 -0.28
N GLU A 130 -30.77 9.07 0.46
CA GLU A 130 -30.76 8.41 1.78
C GLU A 130 -30.43 9.34 2.97
N LYS A 131 -30.32 10.66 2.75
CA LYS A 131 -30.14 11.61 3.87
C LYS A 131 -31.44 11.69 4.69
N PRO A 132 -31.45 11.27 5.97
CA PRO A 132 -32.59 11.52 6.83
C PRO A 132 -32.73 13.05 7.00
N CYS A 133 -33.93 13.54 6.72
CA CYS A 133 -34.38 14.91 7.00
C CYS A 133 -34.22 15.25 8.49
#